data_AF-A0A2D9CI00-F1
#
_entry.id   AF-A0A2D9CI00-F1
#
_cell.length_a   1.000
_cell.length_b   1.000
_cell.length_c   1.000
_cell.angle_alpha   90.00
_cell.angle_beta   90.00
_cell.angle_gamma   90.00
#
_symmetry.space_group_name_H-M   'P 1'
#
loop_
_entity.id
_entity.type
_entity.pdbx_description
1 polymer ?
#
loop_
_entity_poly.entity_id
_entity_poly.type
_entity_poly.pdbx_seq_one_letter_code
_entity_poly.pdbx_strand_id
1 'polypeptide(L)' 'MFTLIAKTFTDFLTSLQKAQQARADYWILTNMSDKELHDIGIARGDIRNVVAESFK' A
#
# COMPACT_ATOMS: atom_id res chain seq x y z
N MET A 1 29.06 -14.14 3.32
CA MET A 1 28.24 -14.35 4.53
C MET A 1 27.62 -13.05 5.03
N PHE A 2 28.39 -11.97 5.24
CA PHE A 2 27.88 -10.63 5.59
C PHE A 2 26.84 -10.05 4.60
N THR A 3 27.05 -10.22 3.30
CA THR A 3 26.11 -9.76 2.25
C THR A 3 24.77 -10.48 2.29
N LEU A 4 24.75 -11.73 2.77
CA LEU A 4 23.54 -12.54 2.87
C LEU A 4 22.65 -12.07 4.02
N ILE A 5 23.26 -11.70 5.14
CA ILE A 5 22.58 -11.11 6.31
C ILE A 5 22.04 -9.71 5.99
N ALA A 6 22.83 -8.90 5.29
CA ALA A 6 22.38 -7.59 4.84
C ALA A 6 21.17 -7.70 3.91
N LYS A 7 21.19 -8.64 2.97
CA LYS A 7 20.08 -8.86 2.02
C LYS A 7 18.79 -9.30 2.72
N THR A 8 18.86 -10.24 3.66
CA THR A 8 17.65 -10.70 4.38
C THR A 8 17.06 -9.60 5.27
N PHE A 9 17.91 -8.76 5.85
CA PHE A 9 17.47 -7.61 6.64
C PHE A 9 16.79 -6.54 5.78
N THR A 10 17.35 -6.22 4.60
CA THR A 10 16.70 -5.30 3.66
C THR A 10 15.38 -5.86 3.16
N ASP A 11 15.31 -7.15 2.83
CA ASP A 11 14.08 -7.80 2.37
C ASP A 11 12.98 -7.70 3.46
N PHE A 12 13.34 -7.86 4.74
CA PHE A 12 12.42 -7.64 5.86
C PHE A 12 11.96 -6.19 6.00
N LEU A 13 12.87 -5.21 5.90
CA LEU A 13 12.49 -3.80 5.95
C LEU A 13 11.56 -3.41 4.80
N THR A 14 11.81 -3.93 3.59
CA THR A 14 10.93 -3.65 2.44
C THR A 14 9.53 -4.23 2.62
N SER A 15 9.37 -5.41 3.21
CA SER A 15 8.04 -5.99 3.46
C SER A 15 7.28 -5.20 4.53
N LEU A 16 7.98 -4.74 5.58
CA LEU A 16 7.39 -3.85 6.58
C LEU A 16 6.98 -2.52 5.97
N GLN A 17 7.80 -1.94 5.11
CA GLN A 17 7.49 -0.69 4.42
C GLN A 17 6.25 -0.84 3.54
N LYS A 18 6.13 -1.92 2.77
CA LYS A 18 4.92 -2.23 1.98
C LYS A 18 3.66 -2.30 2.86
N ALA A 19 3.77 -2.92 4.03
CA ALA A 19 2.68 -2.98 5.00
C ALA A 19 2.23 -1.62 5.52
N GLN A 20 3.19 -0.74 5.81
CA GLN A 20 2.86 0.61 6.26
C GLN A 20 2.30 1.47 5.12
N GLN A 21 2.85 1.33 3.91
CA GLN A 21 2.39 2.06 2.74
C GLN A 21 0.93 1.75 2.42
N ALA A 22 0.53 0.48 2.41
CA ALA A 22 -0.87 0.12 2.15
C ALA A 22 -1.84 0.67 3.20
N ARG A 23 -1.42 0.77 4.46
CA ARG A 23 -2.24 1.41 5.52
C ARG A 23 -2.39 2.90 5.28
N ALA A 24 -1.31 3.56 4.88
CA ALA A 24 -1.33 4.98 4.53
C ALA A 24 -2.22 5.21 3.31
N ASP A 25 -2.07 4.41 2.25
CA ASP A 25 -2.87 4.50 1.02
C ASP A 25 -4.35 4.27 1.31
N TYR A 26 -4.68 3.25 2.10
CA TYR A 26 -6.06 3.02 2.56
C TYR A 26 -6.62 4.22 3.30
N TRP A 27 -5.86 4.79 4.23
CA TRP A 27 -6.30 5.97 4.98
C TRP A 27 -6.51 7.17 4.07
N ILE A 28 -5.60 7.43 3.13
CA ILE A 28 -5.70 8.52 2.14
C ILE A 28 -6.98 8.35 1.31
N LEU A 29 -7.18 7.19 0.69
CA LEU A 29 -8.34 6.93 -0.15
C LEU A 29 -9.65 6.99 0.63
N THR A 30 -9.67 6.53 1.88
CA THR A 30 -10.89 6.57 2.70
C THR A 30 -11.30 8.00 3.07
N ASN A 31 -10.32 8.90 3.23
CA ASN A 31 -10.53 10.32 3.54
C ASN A 31 -10.78 11.20 2.31
N MET A 32 -10.61 10.67 1.09
CA MET A 32 -11.01 11.37 -0.13
C MET A 32 -12.54 11.49 -0.23
N SER A 33 -13.00 12.56 -0.85
CA SER A 33 -14.40 12.75 -1.22
C SER A 33 -14.80 11.83 -2.38
N ASP A 34 -16.09 11.58 -2.53
CA ASP A 34 -16.57 10.71 -3.61
C ASP A 34 -16.28 11.30 -5.00
N LYS A 35 -16.18 12.63 -5.12
CA LYS A 35 -15.74 13.28 -6.36
C LYS A 35 -14.27 12.98 -6.65
N GLU A 36 -13.38 13.09 -5.67
CA GLU A 36 -11.94 12.80 -5.86
C GLU A 36 -11.71 11.33 -6.20
N LEU A 37 -12.44 10.42 -5.54
CA LEU A 37 -12.41 8.99 -5.85
C LEU A 37 -12.91 8.73 -7.29
N HIS A 38 -13.98 9.42 -7.69
CA HIS A 38 -14.51 9.30 -9.06
C HIS A 38 -13.57 9.88 -10.11
N ASP A 39 -12.90 10.99 -9.82
CA ASP A 39 -11.93 11.63 -10.72
C ASP A 39 -10.73 10.71 -11.02
N ILE A 40 -10.34 9.86 -10.06
CA ILE A 40 -9.31 8.81 -10.26
C ILE A 40 -9.89 7.46 -10.72
N GLY A 41 -11.20 7.39 -10.96
CA GLY A 41 -11.88 6.24 -11.54
C GLY A 41 -12.15 5.08 -10.57
N ILE A 42 -12.19 5.31 -9.26
CA ILE A 42 -12.47 4.26 -8.26
C ILE A 42 -13.75 4.55 -7.47
N ALA A 43 -14.52 3.52 -7.12
CA ALA A 43 -15.62 3.66 -6.18
C ALA A 43 -15.15 3.40 -4.74
N ARG A 44 -15.89 3.92 -3.75
CA ARG A 44 -15.57 3.75 -2.31
C ARG A 44 -15.53 2.27 -1.89
N GLY A 45 -16.28 1.40 -2.57
CA GLY A 45 -16.24 -0.06 -2.37
C GLY A 45 -14.96 -0.72 -2.89
N ASP A 46 -14.30 -0.12 -3.88
CA ASP A 46 -13.10 -0.67 -4.53
C ASP A 46 -11.82 -0.35 -3.78
N ILE A 47 -11.85 0.60 -2.84
CA ILE A 47 -10.69 1.04 -2.04
C ILE A 47 -9.94 -0.15 -1.45
N ARG A 48 -10.65 -1.13 -0.88
CA ARG A 48 -10.03 -2.34 -0.32
C ARG A 48 -9.33 -3.19 -1.38
N ASN A 49 -9.94 -3.33 -2.55
CA ASN A 49 -9.40 -4.14 -3.64
C ASN A 49 -8.14 -3.48 -4.22
N VAL A 50 -8.18 -2.17 -4.48
CA VAL A 50 -7.05 -1.39 -4.99
C VAL A 50 -5.85 -1.44 -4.03
N VAL A 51 -6.10 -1.24 -2.73
CA VAL A 51 -5.02 -1.32 -1.72
C VAL A 51 -4.46 -2.74 -1.59
N ALA A 52 -5.31 -3.76 -1.70
CA ALA A 52 -4.87 -5.16 -1.65
C ALA A 52 -4.06 -5.56 -2.90
N GLU A 53 -4.43 -5.04 -4.08
CA GLU A 53 -3.69 -5.24 -5.33
C GLU A 53 -2.32 -4.55 -5.29
N SER A 54 -2.21 -3.35 -4.73
CA SER A 54 -0.90 -2.69 -4.49
C SER A 54 0.06 -3.50 -3.61
N PHE A 55 -0.45 -4.49 -2.88
CA PHE A 55 0.36 -5.36 -2.02
C PHE A 55 0.94 -6.59 -2.73
N LYS A 56 0.43 -6.92 -3.92
CA LYS A 56 0.78 -8.13 -4.68
C LYS A 56 2.08 -7.94 -5.47
#